data_AF-A0A2L2Z742-F1
#
_entry.id   AF-A0A2L2Z742-F1
#
_cell.length_a   1.000
_cell.length_b   1.000
_cell.length_c   1.000
_cell.angle_alpha   90.00
_cell.angle_beta   90.00
_cell.angle_gamma   90.00
#
_symmetry.space_group_name_H-M   'P 1'
#
loop_
_entity.id
_entity.type
_entity.pdbx_description
1 polymer ?
#
loop_
_entity_poly.entity_id
_entity_poly.type
_entity_poly.pdbx_seq_one_letter_code
_entity_poly.pdbx_strand_id
1 'polypeptide(L)'
;TLLGQGTLRHDLIEISSALASCNADSIKTHHNDTDLVRILSSEGRVILPFKDFYKDVVSLMGKDLGLPEVGVLRHPFPGPCLAVRVICAD
;
A
#
# COMPACT_ATOMS: atom_id res chain seq x y z
N THR A 1 9.27 3.23 18.92
CA THR A 1 9.20 2.41 17.71
C THR A 1 8.50 3.19 16.62
N LEU A 2 8.94 3.06 15.36
CA LEU A 2 8.36 3.72 14.19
C LEU A 2 7.80 2.65 13.25
N LEU A 3 6.77 3.00 12.48
CA LEU A 3 6.19 2.16 11.43
C LEU A 3 6.55 2.72 10.06
N GLY A 4 7.34 1.97 9.28
CA GLY A 4 7.59 2.29 7.87
C GLY A 4 6.61 1.53 6.96
N GLN A 5 5.94 2.22 6.04
CA GLN A 5 5.07 1.57 5.04
C GLN A 5 5.49 1.92 3.61
N GLY A 6 5.45 0.94 2.71
CA GLY A 6 5.78 1.10 1.29
C GLY A 6 4.68 1.77 0.44
N THR A 7 3.78 2.54 1.05
CA THR A 7 2.65 3.19 0.40
C THR A 7 3.13 4.20 -0.66
N LEU A 8 2.58 4.10 -1.87
CA LEU A 8 2.92 4.98 -2.99
C LEU A 8 1.97 6.17 -3.09
N ARG A 9 2.34 7.15 -3.92
CA ARG A 9 1.52 8.35 -4.18
C ARG A 9 0.09 8.03 -4.61
N HIS A 10 -0.08 7.06 -5.52
CA HIS A 10 -1.39 6.65 -6.01
C HIS A 10 -2.28 6.12 -4.87
N ASP A 11 -1.71 5.38 -3.93
CA ASP A 11 -2.46 4.78 -2.82
C ASP A 11 -3.02 5.86 -1.88
N LEU A 12 -2.30 6.97 -1.68
CA LEU A 12 -2.77 8.11 -0.88
C LEU A 12 -3.91 8.89 -1.55
N ILE A 13 -3.87 9.01 -2.87
CA ILE A 13 -4.97 9.62 -3.64
C ILE A 13 -6.23 8.78 -3.50
N GLU A 14 -6.10 7.45 -3.60
CA GLU A 14 -7.22 6.53 -3.46
C GLU A 14 -7.85 6.59 -2.07
N ILE A 15 -7.04 6.62 -1.00
CA ILE A 15 -7.53 6.80 0.39
C ILE A 15 -8.27 8.13 0.54
N SER A 16 -7.72 9.21 0.00
CA SER A 16 -8.35 10.54 0.06
C SER A 16 -9.66 10.60 -0.73
N SER A 17 -9.77 9.85 -1.83
CA SER A 17 -10.97 9.76 -2.66
C SER A 17 -12.05 8.83 -2.06
N ALA A 18 -11.66 7.78 -1.35
CA ALA A 18 -12.57 6.89 -0.63
C ALA A 18 -13.27 7.64 0.53
N LEU A 19 -12.56 8.53 1.20
CA LEU A 19 -13.15 9.46 2.19
C LEU A 19 -14.16 10.45 1.56
N ALA A 20 -14.13 10.64 0.24
CA ALA A 20 -14.99 11.58 -0.49
C ALA A 20 -16.15 10.91 -1.28
N SER A 21 -16.13 9.59 -1.49
CA SER A 21 -17.19 8.88 -2.23
C SER A 21 -17.56 7.55 -1.57
N CYS A 22 -18.83 7.40 -1.19
CA CYS A 22 -19.38 6.29 -0.40
C CYS A 22 -19.39 4.90 -1.09
N ASN A 23 -18.74 4.74 -2.25
CA ASN A 23 -18.82 3.53 -3.06
C ASN A 23 -17.44 2.88 -3.35
N ALA A 24 -16.33 3.46 -2.88
CA ALA A 24 -14.99 2.90 -3.05
C ALA A 24 -14.52 2.09 -1.82
N ASP A 25 -15.44 1.79 -0.90
CA ASP A 25 -15.18 1.22 0.41
C ASP A 25 -14.79 -0.26 0.32
N SER A 26 -13.54 -0.57 0.65
CA SER A 26 -13.16 -1.57 1.69
C SER A 26 -11.83 -2.28 1.43
N ILE A 27 -11.32 -2.34 0.20
CA ILE A 27 -10.21 -3.26 -0.11
C ILE A 27 -8.82 -2.64 0.14
N LYS A 28 -8.61 -1.32 -0.10
CA LYS A 28 -7.31 -0.66 0.15
C LYS A 28 -7.21 0.15 1.44
N THR A 29 -8.36 0.52 2.03
CA THR A 29 -8.42 1.06 3.39
C THR A 29 -7.97 0.03 4.45
N HIS A 30 -8.17 -1.26 4.17
CA HIS A 30 -7.94 -2.35 5.13
C HIS A 30 -6.47 -2.65 5.48
N HIS A 31 -5.48 -2.16 4.71
CA HIS A 31 -4.06 -2.47 4.97
C HIS A 31 -3.17 -1.27 5.28
N ASN A 32 -3.48 -0.10 4.68
CA ASN A 32 -2.67 1.11 4.87
C ASN A 32 -3.26 2.08 5.89
N ASP A 33 -4.54 1.91 6.29
CA ASP A 33 -5.25 2.81 7.21
C ASP A 33 -6.07 2.02 8.26
N THR A 34 -5.40 1.11 8.97
CA THR A 34 -6.01 0.37 10.09
C THR A 34 -6.07 1.21 11.36
N ASP A 35 -6.90 0.81 12.34
CA ASP A 35 -7.02 1.54 13.62
C ASP A 35 -5.68 1.73 14.34
N LEU A 36 -4.82 0.71 14.31
CA LEU A 36 -3.47 0.80 14.88
C LEU A 36 -2.62 1.82 14.11
N VAL A 37 -2.70 1.83 12.77
CA VAL A 37 -1.96 2.80 11.95
C VAL A 37 -2.46 4.22 12.20
N ARG A 38 -3.76 4.42 12.42
CA ARG A 38 -4.33 5.73 12.78
C ARG A 38 -3.82 6.24 14.12
N ILE A 39 -3.74 5.36 15.13
CA ILE A 39 -3.14 5.68 16.44
C ILE A 39 -1.65 6.04 16.27
N LEU A 40 -0.90 5.22 15.54
CA LEU A 40 0.51 5.51 15.29
C LEU A 40 0.72 6.81 14.50
N SER A 41 -0.18 7.12 13.56
CA SER A 41 -0.12 8.32 12.74
C SER A 41 -0.45 9.58 13.55
N SER A 42 -1.44 9.53 14.46
CA SER A 42 -1.77 10.67 15.33
C SER A 42 -0.63 11.00 16.30
N GLU A 43 0.17 10.00 16.65
CA GLU A 43 1.40 10.15 17.43
C GLU A 43 2.63 10.52 16.58
N GLY A 44 2.49 10.71 15.26
CA GLY A 44 3.59 11.05 14.36
C GLY A 44 4.61 9.93 14.15
N ARG A 45 4.22 8.66 14.38
CA ARG A 45 5.10 7.48 14.35
C ARG A 45 5.06 6.70 13.03
N VAL A 46 4.34 7.18 12.01
CA VAL A 46 4.24 6.55 10.70
C VAL A 46 5.13 7.28 9.68
N ILE A 47 5.96 6.52 8.98
CA ILE A 47 6.86 7.03 7.93
C ILE A 47 6.47 6.39 6.59
N LEU A 48 6.15 7.23 5.62
CA LEU A 48 5.83 6.84 4.25
C LEU A 48 6.94 7.32 3.31
N PRO A 49 8.07 6.58 3.18
CA PRO A 49 9.21 7.02 2.38
C PRO A 49 8.89 7.20 0.89
N PHE A 50 7.84 6.52 0.39
CA PHE A 50 7.49 6.52 -1.02
C PHE A 50 6.23 7.35 -1.37
N LYS A 51 5.73 8.14 -0.42
CA LYS A 51 4.48 8.91 -0.58
C LYS A 51 4.44 9.84 -1.81
N ASP A 52 5.61 10.28 -2.27
CA ASP A 52 5.74 11.24 -3.37
C ASP A 52 6.09 10.57 -4.71
N PHE A 53 6.34 9.26 -4.71
CA PHE A 53 6.85 8.52 -5.87
C PHE A 53 5.83 7.56 -6.49
N TYR A 54 6.04 7.29 -7.78
CA TYR A 54 5.34 6.25 -8.54
C TYR A 54 6.16 4.95 -8.59
N LYS A 55 5.53 3.85 -9.03
CA LYS A 55 6.12 2.50 -8.98
C LYS A 55 7.40 2.38 -9.80
N ASP A 56 7.48 3.06 -10.93
CA ASP A 56 8.65 3.10 -11.81
C ASP A 56 9.87 3.67 -11.07
N VAL A 57 9.72 4.79 -10.36
CA VAL A 57 10.80 5.41 -9.60
C VAL A 57 11.24 4.53 -8.44
N VAL A 58 10.30 3.95 -7.70
CA VAL A 58 10.62 3.02 -6.60
C VAL A 58 11.31 1.75 -7.12
N SER A 59 10.94 1.30 -8.32
CA SER A 59 11.60 0.16 -8.97
C SER A 59 13.05 0.48 -9.32
N LEU A 60 13.30 1.66 -9.90
CA LEU A 60 14.66 2.12 -10.20
C LEU A 60 15.51 2.24 -8.94
N MET A 61 14.98 2.87 -7.87
CA MET A 61 15.67 2.94 -6.57
C MET A 61 16.00 1.55 -6.02
N GLY A 62 15.08 0.58 -6.16
CA GLY A 62 15.34 -0.80 -5.75
C GLY A 62 16.53 -1.42 -6.48
N LYS A 63 16.68 -1.15 -7.79
CA LYS A 63 17.84 -1.59 -8.58
C LYS A 63 19.13 -0.90 -8.12
N ASP A 64 19.08 0.41 -7.87
CA ASP A 64 20.23 1.18 -7.39
C ASP A 64 20.70 0.72 -5.99
N LEU A 65 19.78 0.24 -5.15
CA LEU A 65 20.06 -0.36 -3.85
C LEU A 65 20.56 -1.82 -3.95
N GLY A 66 20.69 -2.38 -5.16
CA GLY A 66 21.17 -3.74 -5.39
C GLY A 66 20.13 -4.84 -5.10
N LEU A 67 18.83 -4.51 -5.09
CA LEU A 67 17.79 -5.53 -4.93
C LEU A 67 17.69 -6.44 -6.16
N PRO A 68 17.41 -7.74 -5.99
CA PRO A 68 17.23 -8.65 -7.11
C PRO A 68 16.11 -8.19 -8.05
N GLU A 69 16.37 -8.26 -9.35
CA GLU A 69 15.41 -7.82 -10.38
C GLU A 69 14.06 -8.55 -10.29
N VAL A 70 14.09 -9.85 -9.94
CA VAL A 70 12.88 -10.65 -9.71
C VAL A 70 11.97 -10.09 -8.60
N GLY A 71 12.55 -9.44 -7.58
CA GLY A 71 11.80 -8.81 -6.50
C GLY A 71 11.24 -7.45 -6.93
N VAL A 72 12.07 -6.65 -7.59
CA VAL A 72 11.73 -5.28 -8.01
C VAL A 72 10.66 -5.27 -9.10
N LEU A 73 10.78 -6.15 -10.09
CA LEU A 73 9.87 -6.21 -11.25
C LEU A 73 8.66 -7.11 -11.03
N ARG A 74 8.43 -7.60 -9.81
CA ARG A 74 7.32 -8.49 -9.51
C ARG A 74 5.97 -7.81 -9.82
N HIS A 75 5.04 -8.61 -10.33
CA HIS A 75 3.65 -8.17 -10.46
C HIS A 75 3.04 -7.86 -9.08
N PRO A 76 2.14 -6.86 -9.00
CA PRO A 76 1.36 -6.64 -7.79
C PRO A 76 0.62 -7.90 -7.38
N PHE A 77 0.56 -8.17 -6.08
CA PHE A 77 -0.15 -9.30 -5.52
C PHE A 77 -1.12 -8.80 -4.45
N PRO A 78 -2.41 -9.18 -4.49
CA PRO A 78 -3.41 -8.64 -3.58
C PRO A 78 -3.20 -9.12 -2.13
N GLY A 79 -3.53 -8.27 -1.16
CA GLY A 79 -3.43 -8.60 0.29
C GLY A 79 -4.23 -9.86 0.69
N PRO A 80 -5.48 -10.02 0.23
CA PRO A 80 -6.25 -11.26 0.41
C PRO A 80 -5.72 -12.50 -0.33
N CYS A 81 -4.60 -12.38 -1.05
CA CYS A 81 -3.91 -13.47 -1.73
C CYS A 81 -4.82 -14.22 -2.73
N LEU A 82 -4.85 -15.55 -2.65
CA LEU A 82 -5.62 -16.42 -3.54
C LEU A 82 -7.09 -16.49 -3.16
N ALA A 83 -7.49 -15.99 -1.98
CA ALA A 83 -8.89 -16.06 -1.54
C ALA A 83 -9.83 -15.32 -2.51
N VAL A 84 -9.38 -14.18 -3.04
CA VAL A 84 -10.14 -13.40 -4.04
C VAL A 84 -10.10 -14.00 -5.46
N ARG A 85 -9.44 -15.14 -5.65
CA ARG A 85 -9.37 -15.87 -6.93
C ARG A 85 -10.19 -17.15 -6.95
N VAL A 86 -10.85 -17.49 -5.84
CA VAL A 86 -11.73 -18.65 -5.75
C VAL A 86 -13.17 -18.15 -5.76
N ILE A 87 -13.96 -18.66 -6.70
CA ILE A 87 -15.41 -18.43 -6.69
C ILE A 87 -16.02 -19.47 -5.75
N CYS A 88 -16.49 -19.02 -4.60
CA CYS A 88 -17.19 -19.88 -3.64
C CYS A 88 -18.67 -19.98 -4.02
N ALA A 89 -19.23 -21.18 -3.88
CA ALA A 89 -20.65 -21.47 -4.00
C ALA A 89 -21.01 -22.44 -2.87
N ASP A 90 -22.24 -22.34 -2.35
CA ASP A 90 -22.76 -23.20 -1.30
C ASP A 90 -23.08 -24.63 -1.79
#